data_AF-A0A6B0WAC8-F1
#
_entry.id   AF-A0A6B0WAC8-F1
#
_cell.length_a   1.000
_cell.length_b   1.000
_cell.length_c   1.000
_cell.angle_alpha   90.00
_cell.angle_beta   90.00
_cell.angle_gamma   90.00
#
_symmetry.space_group_name_H-M   'P 1'
#
loop_
_entity.id
_entity.type
_entity.pdbx_description
1 polymer ?
#
loop_
_entity_poly.entity_id
_entity_poly.type
_entity_poly.pdbx_seq_one_letter_code
_entity_poly.pdbx_strand_id
1 'polypeptide(L)'
;MHPILASGQRRLLYLASWVLLGLLFAVAWSAAGPGARFPGALAVVVPPSVFYGFVCLSAWYVCRATPLAARSAVRILGTHAGAAVVATALRMYVWEGWLRVLVGSPAFDAGVLDAYRAR
;
A
#
# COMPACT_ATOMS: atom_id res chain seq x y z
N MET A 1 -7.48 11.65 19.43
CA MET A 1 -6.46 10.60 19.68
C MET A 1 -6.93 9.30 19.04
N HIS A 2 -6.34 8.87 17.92
CA HIS A 2 -6.69 7.61 17.27
C HIS A 2 -6.26 6.43 18.19
N PRO A 3 -7.14 5.49 18.55
CA PRO A 3 -6.83 4.43 19.53
C PRO A 3 -5.67 3.52 19.09
N ILE A 4 -5.43 3.39 17.78
CA ILE A 4 -4.25 2.67 17.26
C ILE A 4 -2.96 3.49 17.44
N LEU A 5 -2.99 4.83 17.44
CA LEU A 5 -1.80 5.66 17.66
C LEU A 5 -1.46 5.84 19.15
N ALA A 6 -2.43 5.58 20.04
CA ALA A 6 -2.29 5.72 21.49
C ALA A 6 -1.35 4.66 22.10
N SER A 7 -1.14 3.51 21.44
CA SER A 7 -0.14 2.53 21.84
C SER A 7 0.85 2.23 20.71
N GLY A 8 2.14 2.32 21.01
CA GLY A 8 3.22 1.97 20.08
C GLY A 8 3.06 0.56 19.52
N GLN A 9 2.66 -0.38 20.38
CA GLN A 9 2.47 -1.78 20.04
C GLN A 9 1.35 -2.00 19.00
N ARG A 10 0.20 -1.31 19.10
CA ARG A 10 -0.87 -1.43 18.09
C ARG A 10 -0.46 -0.84 16.74
N ARG A 11 0.31 0.26 16.74
CA ARG A 11 0.89 0.81 15.50
C ARG A 11 1.83 -0.18 14.83
N LEU A 12 2.73 -0.77 15.61
CA LEU A 12 3.69 -1.76 15.13
C LEU A 12 2.99 -2.99 14.55
N LEU A 13 2.01 -3.58 15.25
CA LEU A 13 1.25 -4.72 14.76
C LEU A 13 0.46 -4.39 13.47
N TYR A 14 -0.09 -3.18 13.40
CA TYR A 14 -0.79 -2.70 12.22
C TYR A 14 0.15 -2.56 11.02
N LEU A 15 1.30 -1.90 11.19
CA LEU A 15 2.31 -1.78 10.15
C LEU A 15 2.88 -3.14 9.74
N ALA A 16 3.10 -4.04 10.70
CA ALA A 16 3.55 -5.41 10.43
C ALA A 16 2.56 -6.17 9.55
N SER A 17 1.25 -5.96 9.74
CA SER A 17 0.21 -6.56 8.89
C SER A 17 0.28 -6.02 7.45
N TRP A 18 0.56 -4.72 7.28
CA TRP A 18 0.77 -4.12 5.95
C TRP A 18 2.05 -4.60 5.27
N VAL A 19 3.12 -4.82 6.04
CA VAL A 19 4.35 -5.45 5.53
C VAL A 19 4.09 -6.89 5.09
N LEU A 20 3.33 -7.66 5.89
CA LEU A 20 2.94 -9.02 5.53
C LEU A 20 2.09 -9.07 4.25
N LEU A 21 1.15 -8.13 4.09
CA LEU A 21 0.40 -7.94 2.85
C LEU A 21 1.33 -7.62 1.66
N GLY A 22 2.29 -6.71 1.84
CA GLY A 22 3.29 -6.40 0.81
C GLY A 22 4.14 -7.61 0.43
N LEU A 23 4.51 -8.44 1.41
CA LEU A 23 5.22 -9.69 1.20
C LEU A 23 4.37 -10.69 0.39
N LEU A 24 3.10 -10.87 0.73
CA LEU A 24 2.18 -11.74 -0.01
C LEU A 24 2.03 -11.29 -1.47
N PHE A 25 1.91 -9.99 -1.72
CA PHE A 25 1.87 -9.45 -3.07
C PHE A 25 3.18 -9.68 -3.83
N ALA A 26 4.34 -9.54 -3.17
CA ALA A 26 5.63 -9.85 -3.77
C ALA A 26 5.75 -11.34 -4.14
N VAL A 27 5.28 -12.24 -3.28
CA VAL A 27 5.19 -13.68 -3.56
C VAL A 27 4.30 -13.94 -4.77
N ALA A 28 3.09 -13.38 -4.79
CA ALA A 28 2.14 -13.56 -5.88
C ALA A 28 2.70 -13.04 -7.22
N TRP A 29 3.37 -11.89 -7.22
CA TRP A 29 4.04 -11.36 -8.41
C TRP A 29 5.17 -12.31 -8.84
N SER A 30 6.02 -12.75 -7.91
CA SER A 30 7.12 -13.67 -8.24
C SER A 30 6.67 -15.01 -8.82
N ALA A 31 5.46 -15.46 -8.47
CA ALA A 31 4.84 -16.66 -9.03
C ALA A 31 4.21 -16.43 -10.42
N ALA A 32 3.89 -15.18 -10.79
CA ALA A 32 3.18 -14.84 -12.03
C ALA A 32 4.09 -14.75 -13.28
N GLY A 33 5.42 -14.73 -13.14
CA GLY A 33 6.29 -14.79 -14.31
C GLY A 33 7.80 -14.57 -14.05
N PRO A 34 8.64 -14.88 -15.06
CA PRO A 34 10.09 -14.96 -14.93
C PRO A 34 10.83 -13.64 -14.70
N GLY A 35 10.18 -12.48 -14.84
CA GLY A 35 10.78 -11.15 -14.65
C GLY A 35 10.81 -10.64 -13.20
N ALA A 36 10.23 -11.38 -12.26
CA ALA A 36 9.98 -10.89 -10.90
C ALA A 36 10.83 -11.62 -9.86
N ARG A 37 12.13 -11.32 -9.83
CA ARG A 37 12.98 -11.79 -8.73
C ARG A 37 12.49 -11.18 -7.41
N PHE A 38 12.43 -12.03 -6.38
CA PHE A 38 11.89 -11.71 -5.06
C PHE A 38 12.39 -10.36 -4.46
N PRO A 39 13.69 -10.01 -4.56
CA PRO A 39 14.18 -8.73 -4.03
C PRO A 39 13.61 -7.50 -4.77
N GLY A 40 13.48 -7.57 -6.10
CA GLY A 40 12.89 -6.51 -6.90
C GLY A 40 11.39 -6.38 -6.64
N ALA A 41 10.69 -7.51 -6.50
CA ALA A 41 9.27 -7.52 -6.14
C ALA A 41 9.02 -6.89 -4.76
N LEU A 42 9.88 -7.17 -3.77
CA LEU A 42 9.80 -6.53 -2.46
C LEU A 42 10.01 -5.01 -2.53
N ALA A 43 11.01 -4.55 -3.28
CA ALA A 43 11.30 -3.13 -3.44
C ALA A 43 10.13 -2.37 -4.10
N VAL A 44 9.44 -3.00 -5.06
CA VAL A 44 8.27 -2.41 -5.73
C VAL A 44 7.06 -2.35 -4.80
N VAL A 45 6.83 -3.38 -3.99
CA VAL A 45 5.52 -3.60 -3.34
C VAL A 45 5.49 -3.15 -1.89
N VAL A 46 6.57 -3.32 -1.13
CA VAL A 46 6.58 -3.08 0.33
C VAL A 46 6.43 -1.60 0.68
N PRO A 47 7.22 -0.65 0.11
CA PRO A 47 7.09 0.77 0.43
C PRO A 47 5.70 1.36 0.18
N PRO A 48 5.06 1.17 -0.99
CA PRO A 48 3.71 1.68 -1.22
C PRO A 48 2.64 0.98 -0.36
N SER A 49 2.84 -0.29 0.01
CA SER A 49 1.93 -0.99 0.94
C SER A 49 1.96 -0.37 2.34
N VAL A 50 3.15 -0.02 2.84
CA VAL A 50 3.31 0.66 4.13
C VAL A 50 2.71 2.06 4.09
N PHE A 51 2.97 2.83 3.02
CA PHE A 51 2.38 4.16 2.83
C PHE A 51 0.86 4.10 2.84
N TYR A 52 0.27 3.14 2.10
CA TYR A 52 -1.17 2.95 2.05
C TYR A 52 -1.75 2.54 3.41
N GLY A 53 -0.99 1.81 4.24
CA GLY A 53 -1.39 1.54 5.62
C GLY A 53 -1.60 2.81 6.44
N PHE A 54 -0.74 3.82 6.28
CA PHE A 54 -0.97 5.14 6.90
C PHE A 54 -2.21 5.84 6.38
N VAL A 55 -2.50 5.73 5.08
CA VAL A 55 -3.74 6.27 4.50
C VAL A 55 -4.96 5.57 5.08
N CYS A 56 -4.93 4.24 5.27
CA CYS A 56 -6.04 3.49 5.86
C CYS A 56 -6.31 3.83 7.33
N LEU A 57 -5.33 4.33 8.09
CA LEU A 57 -5.56 4.90 9.42
C LEU A 57 -6.49 6.13 9.39
N SER A 58 -6.54 6.87 8.28
CA SER A 58 -7.44 8.02 8.12
C SER A 58 -8.92 7.61 8.06
N ALA A 59 -9.22 6.38 7.62
CA ALA A 59 -10.58 5.87 7.47
C ALA A 59 -11.34 5.85 8.80
N TRP A 60 -10.65 5.69 9.93
CA TRP A 60 -11.26 5.76 11.25
C TRP A 60 -11.86 7.14 11.56
N TYR A 61 -11.22 8.22 11.10
CA TYR A 61 -11.74 9.57 11.30
C TYR A 61 -13.00 9.79 10.46
N VAL A 62 -13.02 9.26 9.23
CA VAL A 62 -14.20 9.28 8.36
C VAL A 62 -15.35 8.53 9.04
N CYS A 63 -15.12 7.29 9.49
CA CYS A 63 -16.14 6.47 10.17
C CYS A 63 -16.64 7.12 11.47
N ARG A 64 -15.78 7.81 12.22
CA ARG A 64 -16.18 8.54 13.43
C ARG A 64 -17.04 9.77 13.10
N ALA A 65 -16.78 10.46 11.99
CA ALA A 65 -17.54 11.63 11.55
C ALA A 65 -18.91 11.27 10.93
N THR A 66 -19.09 10.03 10.47
CA THR A 66 -20.36 9.50 9.93
C THR A 66 -20.88 8.30 10.74
N PRO A 67 -21.45 8.53 11.93
CA PRO A 67 -22.06 7.45 12.71
C PRO A 67 -23.28 6.86 11.98
N LEU A 68 -23.26 5.53 11.79
CA LEU A 68 -24.27 4.77 11.03
C LEU A 68 -25.70 4.94 11.55
N ALA A 69 -25.87 5.18 12.86
CA ALA A 69 -27.18 5.31 13.49
C ALA A 69 -27.87 6.67 13.27
N ALA A 70 -27.15 7.68 12.77
CA ALA A 70 -27.65 9.07 12.71
C ALA A 70 -27.63 9.71 11.31
N ARG A 71 -27.27 8.95 10.25
CA ARG A 71 -27.09 9.48 8.88
C ARG A 71 -27.76 8.56 7.86
N SER A 72 -28.34 9.16 6.80
CA SER A 72 -28.96 8.41 5.71
C SER A 72 -27.96 7.52 4.96
N ALA A 73 -28.41 6.36 4.49
CA ALA A 73 -27.59 5.41 3.73
C ALA A 73 -26.91 6.04 2.51
N VAL A 74 -27.59 6.96 1.82
CA VAL A 74 -27.07 7.71 0.66
C VAL A 74 -25.82 8.51 1.04
N ARG A 75 -25.85 9.18 2.20
CA ARG A 75 -24.71 9.96 2.67
C ARG A 75 -23.53 9.06 3.02
N ILE A 76 -23.79 7.93 3.68
CA ILE A 76 -22.78 6.93 4.03
C ILE A 76 -22.11 6.42 2.74
N LEU A 77 -22.90 5.95 1.78
CA LEU A 77 -22.42 5.48 0.48
C LEU A 77 -21.63 6.57 -0.27
N GLY A 78 -22.12 7.80 -0.29
CA GLY A 78 -21.41 8.92 -0.93
C GLY A 78 -20.05 9.20 -0.30
N THR A 79 -19.94 9.22 1.03
CA THR A 79 -18.64 9.40 1.71
C THR A 79 -17.68 8.24 1.45
N HIS A 80 -18.16 7.00 1.47
CA HIS A 80 -17.30 5.84 1.22
C HIS A 80 -16.89 5.74 -0.25
N ALA A 81 -17.78 6.05 -1.19
CA ALA A 81 -17.47 6.09 -2.62
C ALA A 81 -16.45 7.19 -2.93
N GLY A 82 -16.65 8.40 -2.41
CA GLY A 82 -15.69 9.49 -2.55
C GLY A 82 -14.32 9.15 -1.94
N ALA A 83 -14.30 8.57 -0.74
CA ALA A 83 -13.07 8.09 -0.12
C ALA A 83 -12.40 6.98 -0.95
N ALA A 84 -13.16 6.06 -1.55
CA ALA A 84 -12.63 4.99 -2.39
C ALA A 84 -11.99 5.55 -3.67
N VAL A 85 -12.63 6.52 -4.33
CA VAL A 85 -12.07 7.19 -5.51
C VAL A 85 -10.76 7.88 -5.16
N VAL A 86 -10.74 8.68 -4.09
CA VAL A 86 -9.53 9.40 -3.65
C VAL A 86 -8.42 8.43 -3.25
N ALA A 87 -8.74 7.38 -2.49
CA ALA A 87 -7.77 6.38 -2.07
C ALA A 87 -7.19 5.60 -3.26
N THR A 88 -8.02 5.28 -4.26
CA THR A 88 -7.59 4.58 -5.48
C THR A 88 -6.68 5.48 -6.32
N ALA A 89 -7.08 6.74 -6.54
CA ALA A 89 -6.26 7.70 -7.27
C ALA A 89 -4.91 7.92 -6.58
N LEU A 90 -4.92 8.15 -5.26
CA LEU A 90 -3.70 8.32 -4.48
C LEU A 90 -2.79 7.09 -4.60
N ARG A 91 -3.37 5.89 -4.51
CA ARG A 91 -2.62 4.64 -4.67
C ARG A 91 -1.94 4.55 -6.03
N MET A 92 -2.66 4.86 -7.10
CA MET A 92 -2.11 4.84 -8.46
C MET A 92 -0.93 5.81 -8.60
N TYR A 93 -1.09 7.07 -8.18
CA TYR A 93 -0.03 8.07 -8.32
C TYR A 93 1.20 7.76 -7.46
N VAL A 94 1.00 7.26 -6.23
CA VAL A 94 2.11 6.86 -5.36
C VAL A 94 2.87 5.68 -5.97
N TRP A 95 2.15 4.69 -6.50
CA TRP A 95 2.77 3.52 -7.12
C TRP A 95 3.56 3.90 -8.37
N GLU A 96 2.97 4.73 -9.23
CA GLU A 96 3.61 5.21 -10.45
C GLU A 96 4.85 6.06 -10.13
N GLY A 97 4.75 7.00 -9.19
CA GLY A 97 5.88 7.82 -8.73
C GLY A 97 7.00 6.96 -8.15
N TRP A 98 6.65 5.95 -7.35
CA TRP A 98 7.63 5.03 -6.78
C TRP A 98 8.33 4.19 -7.84
N LEU A 99 7.59 3.67 -8.82
CA LEU A 99 8.18 2.94 -9.94
C LEU A 99 9.13 3.81 -10.77
N ARG A 100 8.79 5.07 -11.01
CA ARG A 100 9.67 6.01 -11.73
C ARG A 100 10.99 6.23 -10.99
N VAL A 101 10.94 6.35 -9.65
CA VAL A 101 12.13 6.48 -8.81
C VAL A 101 12.96 5.19 -8.82
N LEU A 102 12.31 4.04 -8.70
CA LEU A 102 12.98 2.74 -8.74
C LEU A 102 13.68 2.48 -10.07
N VAL A 103 12.97 2.66 -11.19
CA VAL A 103 13.53 2.45 -12.55
C VAL A 103 14.60 3.48 -12.87
N GLY A 104 14.47 4.72 -12.36
CA GLY A 104 15.54 5.73 -12.50
C GLY A 104 16.77 5.45 -11.62
N SER A 105 16.75 4.43 -10.75
CA SER A 105 17.85 4.13 -9.86
C SER A 105 18.82 3.11 -10.47
N PRO A 106 20.13 3.41 -10.55
CA PRO A 106 21.12 2.52 -11.16
C PRO A 106 21.25 1.17 -10.42
N ALA A 107 20.89 1.13 -9.13
CA ALA A 107 20.89 -0.09 -8.32
C ALA A 107 19.78 -1.07 -8.72
N PHE A 108 18.62 -0.58 -9.16
CA PHE A 108 17.52 -1.42 -9.61
C PHE A 108 17.82 -2.00 -11.01
N ASP A 109 18.32 -1.18 -11.93
CA ASP A 109 18.71 -1.62 -13.26
C ASP A 109 19.84 -2.65 -13.24
N ALA A 110 20.87 -2.45 -12.42
CA ALA A 110 21.94 -3.43 -12.25
C ALA A 110 21.40 -4.79 -11.77
N GLY A 111 20.51 -4.78 -10.77
CA GLY A 111 19.88 -6.00 -10.25
C GLY A 111 18.98 -6.72 -11.27
N VAL A 112 18.32 -5.98 -12.16
CA VAL A 112 17.48 -6.53 -13.24
C VAL A 112 18.31 -7.05 -14.42
N LEU A 113 19.40 -6.37 -14.78
CA LEU A 113 20.29 -6.78 -15.87
C LEU A 113 21.13 -8.00 -15.49
N ASP A 114 21.69 -8.03 -14.28
CA ASP A 114 22.36 -9.21 -13.75
C ASP A 114 21.38 -10.38 -13.62
N ALA A 115 20.09 -10.07 -13.43
CA ALA A 115 19.05 -11.06 -13.41
C ALA A 115 18.74 -11.70 -14.77
N TYR A 116 18.85 -10.91 -15.83
CA TYR A 116 18.73 -11.39 -17.20
C TYR A 116 19.97 -12.14 -17.67
N ARG A 117 21.16 -11.72 -17.25
CA ARG A 117 22.45 -12.30 -17.68
C ARG A 117 22.83 -13.62 -17.02
N ALA A 118 22.30 -13.89 -15.83
CA ALA A 118 22.54 -15.15 -15.11
C ALA A 118 21.63 -16.31 -15.58
N ARG A 119 21.02 -16.19 -16.77
CA ARG A 119 20.24 -17.21 -17.48
C ARG A 119 20.87 -17.45 -18.85
#